data_AF-A0A1W9PME2-F1
#
_entry.id   AF-A0A1W9PME2-F1
#
_cell.length_a   1.000
_cell.length_b   1.000
_cell.length_c   1.000
_cell.angle_alpha   90.00
_cell.angle_beta   90.00
_cell.angle_gamma   90.00
#
_symmetry.space_group_name_H-M   'P 1'
#
loop_
_entity.id
_entity.type
_entity.pdbx_description
1 polymer ?
#
loop_
_entity_poly.entity_id
_entity_poly.type
_entity_poly.pdbx_seq_one_letter_code
_entity_poly.pdbx_strand_id
1 'polypeptide(L)'
;MPVLFLTGNADLSKDEYIKKKVEDLKADYTRIHPKDTDRIEKIRRSIQTLGMFLLGMLKEVPETVHVFIRSTRGIKGYQSISFDLPKPWEREKWIDYVKKAFKKKGLNIEDDAAELFFSMVGSDEGRIEKEIEKLMNYCESGVVTSDDVKKVVYFYEHPPLDELSFSISEGRVDNAHRVLDELLKISEPIVISSVLANHFLDLFKIVMTVPKKEKYIWPEISNISKSLKIPVPKVA
;
A
#
# COMPACT_ATOMS: atom_id res chain seq x y z
N MET A 1 0.26 -31.71 -1.00
CA MET A 1 0.20 -31.34 0.42
C MET A 1 -0.92 -30.34 0.63
N PRO A 2 -1.80 -30.58 1.63
CA PRO A 2 -3.08 -29.88 1.73
C PRO A 2 -3.01 -28.49 2.37
N VAL A 3 -1.91 -28.08 2.99
CA VAL A 3 -1.82 -26.78 3.70
C VAL A 3 -0.61 -25.99 3.24
N LEU A 4 -0.82 -24.72 2.86
CA LEU A 4 0.23 -23.80 2.41
C LEU A 4 0.06 -22.41 3.04
N PHE A 5 1.16 -21.86 3.56
CA PHE A 5 1.20 -20.49 4.09
C PHE A 5 1.62 -19.51 3.00
N LEU A 6 0.83 -18.45 2.80
CA LEU A 6 1.15 -17.34 1.91
C LEU A 6 1.54 -16.13 2.77
N THR A 7 2.83 -15.78 2.76
CA THR A 7 3.43 -14.71 3.58
C THR A 7 3.78 -13.48 2.74
N GLY A 8 4.27 -12.43 3.39
CA GLY A 8 4.65 -11.18 2.74
C GLY A 8 3.50 -10.16 2.64
N ASN A 9 3.73 -9.05 1.96
CA ASN A 9 2.82 -7.89 1.90
C ASN A 9 2.18 -7.64 0.52
N ALA A 10 2.47 -8.46 -0.50
CA ALA A 10 1.83 -8.37 -1.81
C ALA A 10 0.51 -9.14 -1.83
N ASP A 11 -0.60 -8.51 -1.42
CA ASP A 11 -1.87 -9.19 -1.27
C ASP A 11 -2.50 -9.58 -2.62
N LEU A 12 -2.33 -8.76 -3.65
CA LEU A 12 -2.83 -9.05 -4.99
C LEU A 12 -2.11 -10.27 -5.59
N SER A 13 -0.79 -10.34 -5.42
CA SER A 13 0.00 -11.49 -5.85
C SER A 13 -0.42 -12.80 -5.16
N LYS A 14 -0.86 -12.75 -3.89
CA LYS A 14 -1.43 -13.92 -3.19
C LYS A 14 -2.80 -14.30 -3.74
N ASP A 15 -3.65 -13.31 -4.03
CA ASP A 15 -4.97 -13.52 -4.65
C ASP A 15 -4.82 -14.17 -6.03
N GLU A 16 -3.90 -13.69 -6.87
CA GLU A 16 -3.58 -14.29 -8.17
C GLU A 16 -3.09 -15.73 -8.05
N TYR A 17 -2.16 -16.00 -7.12
CA TYR A 17 -1.65 -17.35 -6.90
C TYR A 17 -2.76 -18.34 -6.54
N ILE A 18 -3.68 -17.93 -5.66
CA ILE A 18 -4.83 -18.75 -5.27
C ILE A 18 -5.75 -18.98 -6.46
N LYS A 19 -6.10 -17.94 -7.23
CA LYS A 19 -6.95 -18.07 -8.43
C LYS A 19 -6.37 -19.07 -9.43
N LYS A 20 -5.09 -18.95 -9.74
CA LYS A 20 -4.40 -19.89 -10.64
C LYS A 20 -4.44 -21.33 -10.10
N LYS A 21 -4.24 -21.52 -8.80
CA LYS A 21 -4.33 -22.86 -8.20
C LYS A 21 -5.73 -23.45 -8.25
N VAL A 22 -6.76 -22.63 -8.07
CA VAL A 22 -8.16 -23.04 -8.20
C VAL A 22 -8.46 -23.48 -9.63
N GLU A 23 -8.00 -22.72 -10.62
CA GLU A 23 -8.14 -23.06 -12.05
C GLU A 23 -7.40 -24.35 -12.41
N ASP A 24 -6.12 -24.47 -12.03
CA ASP A 24 -5.28 -25.64 -12.30
C ASP A 24 -5.88 -26.93 -11.70
N LEU A 25 -6.47 -26.82 -10.50
CA LEU A 25 -7.06 -27.96 -9.78
C LEU A 25 -8.53 -28.19 -10.11
N LYS A 26 -9.18 -27.29 -10.87
CA LYS A 26 -10.63 -27.28 -11.11
C LYS A 26 -11.44 -27.45 -9.81
N ALA A 27 -11.01 -26.74 -8.77
CA ALA A 27 -11.53 -26.91 -7.41
C ALA A 27 -12.62 -25.86 -7.10
N ASP A 28 -13.51 -26.20 -6.17
CA ASP A 28 -14.38 -25.20 -5.55
C ASP A 28 -13.56 -24.30 -4.61
N TYR A 29 -13.80 -22.99 -4.68
CA TYR A 29 -13.10 -22.00 -3.86
C TYR A 29 -14.01 -21.40 -2.79
N THR A 30 -13.57 -21.44 -1.53
CA THR A 30 -14.24 -20.76 -0.42
C THR A 30 -13.25 -19.87 0.33
N ARG A 31 -13.51 -18.55 0.35
CA ARG A 31 -12.78 -17.60 1.19
C ARG A 31 -13.47 -17.44 2.55
N ILE A 32 -12.67 -17.45 3.60
CA ILE A 32 -13.12 -17.29 4.98
C ILE A 32 -12.51 -15.99 5.51
N HIS A 33 -13.36 -15.06 5.94
CA HIS A 33 -12.90 -13.89 6.68
C HIS A 33 -13.11 -14.09 8.18
N PRO A 34 -12.29 -13.45 9.03
CA PRO A 34 -12.45 -13.57 10.49
C PRO A 34 -13.84 -13.18 11.02
N LYS A 35 -14.59 -12.38 10.27
CA LYS A 35 -15.95 -11.93 10.61
C LYS A 35 -17.06 -12.88 10.15
N ASP A 36 -16.72 -13.92 9.37
CA ASP A 36 -17.68 -14.88 8.83
C ASP A 36 -17.89 -16.05 9.82
N THR A 37 -18.48 -15.79 10.98
CA THR A 37 -18.75 -16.82 12.00
C THR A 37 -19.55 -18.01 11.45
N ASP A 38 -20.50 -17.75 10.55
CA ASP A 38 -21.35 -18.78 9.94
C ASP A 38 -20.58 -19.69 8.97
N ARG A 39 -19.55 -19.16 8.28
CA ARG A 39 -18.74 -19.96 7.34
C ARG A 39 -17.74 -20.85 8.06
N ILE A 40 -17.20 -20.37 9.18
CA ILE A 40 -16.41 -21.19 10.10
C ILE A 40 -17.27 -22.35 10.61
N GLU A 41 -18.54 -22.09 10.93
CA GLU A 41 -19.48 -23.12 11.35
C GLU A 41 -19.87 -24.08 10.20
N LYS A 42 -20.01 -23.59 8.97
CA LYS A 42 -20.26 -24.42 7.78
C LYS A 42 -19.09 -25.36 7.48
N ILE A 43 -17.85 -24.87 7.59
CA ILE A 43 -16.63 -25.70 7.48
C ILE A 43 -16.54 -26.69 8.63
N ARG A 44 -16.86 -26.27 9.85
CA ARG A 44 -16.99 -27.14 11.02
C ARG A 44 -18.02 -28.26 10.79
N ARG A 45 -19.14 -27.98 10.10
CA ARG A 45 -20.16 -28.97 9.72
C ARG A 45 -19.68 -29.90 8.59
N SER A 46 -18.93 -29.38 7.61
CA SER A 46 -18.33 -30.19 6.54
C SER A 46 -17.18 -31.09 7.04
N ILE A 47 -16.57 -30.76 8.19
CA ILE A 47 -15.42 -31.49 8.77
C ILE A 47 -15.81 -32.30 10.03
N GLN A 48 -17.08 -32.22 10.46
CA GLN A 48 -17.77 -32.94 11.55
C GLN A 48 -17.08 -33.17 12.92
N THR A 49 -15.86 -32.71 13.19
CA THR A 49 -15.25 -32.92 14.50
C THR A 49 -14.36 -31.75 14.93
N LEU A 50 -14.31 -31.50 16.25
CA LEU A 50 -13.14 -30.97 17.00
C LEU A 50 -12.98 -29.48 17.32
N GLY A 51 -13.80 -29.03 18.29
CA GLY A 51 -13.58 -27.89 19.19
C GLY A 51 -12.17 -27.78 19.80
N MET A 52 -11.18 -27.23 19.07
CA MET A 52 -9.93 -26.56 19.52
C MET A 52 -9.04 -26.34 18.27
N PHE A 53 -9.34 -25.31 17.48
CA PHE A 53 -9.79 -25.54 16.09
C PHE A 53 -8.87 -25.03 14.94
N LEU A 54 -7.54 -24.88 15.07
CA LEU A 54 -6.71 -24.51 13.89
C LEU A 54 -5.45 -25.36 13.71
N LEU A 55 -4.50 -25.37 14.65
CA LEU A 55 -3.25 -26.14 14.45
C LEU A 55 -3.44 -27.67 14.40
N GLY A 56 -4.40 -28.19 15.17
CA GLY A 56 -4.77 -29.62 15.13
C GLY A 56 -5.43 -30.01 13.82
N MET A 57 -6.33 -29.14 13.30
CA MET A 57 -7.01 -29.36 12.02
C MET A 57 -6.05 -29.46 10.83
N LEU A 58 -4.95 -28.70 10.84
CA LEU A 58 -4.00 -28.70 9.72
C LEU A 58 -3.35 -30.07 9.48
N LYS A 59 -3.32 -30.94 10.50
CA LYS A 59 -2.82 -32.32 10.40
C LYS A 59 -3.85 -33.30 9.85
N GLU A 60 -5.14 -32.97 9.92
CA GLU A 60 -6.26 -33.82 9.55
C GLU A 60 -6.94 -33.38 8.24
N VAL A 61 -6.36 -32.40 7.53
CA VAL A 61 -6.90 -31.95 6.24
C VAL A 61 -6.79 -33.09 5.22
N PRO A 62 -7.91 -33.54 4.62
CA PRO A 62 -7.87 -34.56 3.57
C PRO A 62 -6.97 -34.13 2.40
N GLU A 63 -6.32 -35.07 1.73
CA GLU A 63 -5.45 -34.76 0.59
C GLU A 63 -6.18 -34.08 -0.58
N THR A 64 -7.51 -34.24 -0.65
CA THR A 64 -8.40 -33.62 -1.63
C THR A 64 -8.72 -32.16 -1.32
N VAL A 65 -8.36 -31.66 -0.15
CA VAL A 65 -8.66 -30.29 0.31
C VAL A 65 -7.36 -29.49 0.39
N HIS A 66 -7.30 -28.38 -0.34
CA HIS A 66 -6.19 -27.42 -0.27
C HIS A 66 -6.58 -26.19 0.54
N VAL A 67 -5.78 -25.88 1.57
CA VAL A 67 -5.96 -24.78 2.50
C VAL A 67 -4.81 -23.80 2.34
N PHE A 68 -5.15 -22.56 1.96
CA PHE A 68 -4.21 -21.46 1.88
C PHE A 68 -4.40 -20.53 3.09
N ILE A 69 -3.34 -20.35 3.88
CA ILE A 69 -3.37 -19.51 5.08
C ILE A 69 -2.56 -18.25 4.81
N ARG A 70 -3.23 -17.09 4.84
CA ARG A 70 -2.55 -15.79 4.79
C ARG A 70 -2.09 -15.41 6.18
N SER A 71 -0.79 -15.20 6.33
CA SER A 71 -0.17 -14.85 7.61
C SER A 71 1.05 -13.96 7.38
N THR A 72 1.42 -13.15 8.37
CA THR A 72 2.67 -12.39 8.34
C THR A 72 3.90 -13.29 8.47
N ARG A 73 3.74 -14.50 9.03
CA ARG A 73 4.82 -15.46 9.25
C ARG A 73 4.36 -16.89 8.93
N GLY A 74 5.27 -17.70 8.41
CA GLY A 74 5.06 -19.14 8.27
C GLY A 74 5.11 -19.84 9.63
N ILE A 75 4.60 -21.07 9.68
CA ILE A 75 4.68 -21.95 10.85
C ILE A 75 5.66 -23.08 10.55
N LYS A 76 6.56 -23.39 11.49
CA LYS A 76 7.52 -24.47 11.37
C LYS A 76 6.80 -25.81 11.16
N GLY A 77 7.24 -26.58 10.17
CA GLY A 77 6.61 -27.85 9.79
C GLY A 77 5.58 -27.76 8.66
N TYR A 78 5.28 -26.54 8.18
CA TYR A 78 4.43 -26.32 7.01
C TYR A 78 5.21 -25.58 5.90
N GLN A 79 4.83 -25.82 4.65
CA GLN A 79 5.38 -25.08 3.52
C GLN A 79 4.89 -23.63 3.56
N SER A 80 5.78 -22.70 3.23
CA SER A 80 5.44 -21.27 3.09
C SER A 80 6.03 -20.70 1.80
N ILE A 81 5.27 -19.83 1.15
CA ILE A 81 5.69 -19.04 -0.01
C ILE A 81 5.55 -17.57 0.36
N SER A 82 6.61 -16.79 0.15
CA SER A 82 6.60 -15.36 0.42
C SER A 82 6.29 -14.54 -0.83
N PHE A 83 5.39 -13.58 -0.68
CA PHE A 83 4.98 -12.62 -1.69
C PHE A 83 5.29 -11.23 -1.17
N ASP A 84 6.51 -10.76 -1.44
CA ASP A 84 7.01 -9.49 -0.93
C ASP A 84 7.05 -8.44 -2.05
N LEU A 85 6.52 -7.26 -1.74
CA LEU A 85 6.69 -6.06 -2.57
C LEU A 85 8.11 -5.50 -2.40
N PRO A 86 8.63 -4.79 -3.41
CA PRO A 86 9.86 -4.03 -3.24
C PRO A 86 9.72 -3.03 -2.08
N LYS A 87 10.83 -2.66 -1.45
CA LYS A 87 10.81 -1.63 -0.41
C LYS A 87 10.49 -0.27 -1.02
N PRO A 88 9.87 0.68 -0.29
CA PRO A 88 9.48 1.98 -0.86
C PRO A 88 10.61 2.76 -1.52
N TRP A 89 11.84 2.63 -1.02
CA TRP A 89 13.03 3.31 -1.56
C TRP A 89 13.70 2.58 -2.74
N GLU A 90 13.26 1.38 -3.10
CA GLU A 90 13.84 0.59 -4.20
C GLU A 90 13.18 0.94 -5.54
N ARG A 91 13.36 2.20 -5.99
CA ARG A 91 12.68 2.75 -7.17
C ARG A 91 12.80 1.88 -8.42
N GLU A 92 13.99 1.42 -8.76
CA GLU A 92 14.22 0.57 -9.94
C GLU A 92 13.38 -0.72 -9.91
N LYS A 93 13.31 -1.38 -8.74
CA LYS A 93 12.50 -2.60 -8.57
C LYS A 93 11.01 -2.33 -8.70
N TRP A 94 10.55 -1.15 -8.29
CA TRP A 94 9.16 -0.74 -8.48
C TRP A 94 8.83 -0.45 -9.94
N ILE A 95 9.72 0.20 -10.68
CA ILE A 95 9.54 0.41 -12.13
C ILE A 95 9.45 -0.95 -12.84
N ASP A 96 10.32 -1.90 -12.50
CA ASP A 96 10.25 -3.27 -13.02
C ASP A 96 8.95 -3.98 -12.64
N TYR A 97 8.46 -3.77 -11.41
CA TYR A 97 7.18 -4.29 -10.96
C TYR A 97 6.02 -3.73 -11.80
N VAL A 98 6.01 -2.41 -12.05
CA VAL A 98 5.00 -1.74 -12.89
C VAL A 98 4.99 -2.33 -14.30
N LYS A 99 6.15 -2.44 -14.95
CA LYS A 99 6.25 -3.06 -16.30
C LYS A 99 5.70 -4.49 -16.33
N LYS A 100 6.01 -5.29 -15.30
CA LYS A 100 5.46 -6.65 -15.16
C LYS A 100 3.95 -6.66 -14.95
N ALA A 101 3.42 -5.71 -14.17
CA ALA A 101 1.99 -5.59 -13.92
C ALA A 101 1.21 -5.21 -15.19
N PHE A 102 1.70 -4.27 -16.00
CA PHE A 102 1.14 -3.98 -17.33
C PHE A 102 1.13 -5.22 -18.22
N LYS A 103 2.28 -5.91 -18.31
CA LYS A 103 2.42 -7.11 -19.16
C LYS A 103 1.47 -8.23 -18.76
N LYS A 104 1.24 -8.43 -17.45
CA LYS A 104 0.25 -9.40 -16.94
C LYS A 104 -1.17 -9.09 -17.41
N LYS A 105 -1.52 -7.81 -17.58
CA LYS A 105 -2.83 -7.37 -18.07
C LYS A 105 -2.89 -7.24 -19.60
N GLY A 106 -1.88 -7.74 -20.31
CA GLY A 106 -1.85 -7.75 -21.78
C GLY A 106 -1.44 -6.41 -22.41
N LEU A 107 -0.94 -5.46 -21.62
CA LEU A 107 -0.42 -4.19 -22.11
C LEU A 107 1.10 -4.15 -22.06
N ASN A 108 1.71 -3.36 -22.93
CA ASN A 108 3.09 -2.90 -22.76
C ASN A 108 3.08 -1.43 -22.35
N ILE A 109 4.16 -0.99 -21.70
CA ILE A 109 4.38 0.41 -21.34
C ILE A 109 5.81 0.77 -21.73
N GLU A 110 6.00 1.97 -22.29
CA GLU A 110 7.32 2.49 -22.62
C GLU A 110 8.15 2.76 -21.36
N ASP A 111 9.47 2.83 -21.49
CA ASP A 111 10.36 2.96 -20.33
C ASP A 111 10.16 4.28 -19.59
N ASP A 112 10.09 5.39 -20.34
CA ASP A 112 9.81 6.74 -19.83
C ASP A 112 8.40 6.85 -19.25
N ALA A 113 7.42 6.20 -19.89
CA ALA A 113 6.05 6.13 -19.41
C ALA A 113 5.95 5.38 -18.08
N ALA A 114 6.72 4.29 -17.91
CA ALA A 114 6.75 3.52 -16.67
C ALA A 114 7.39 4.31 -15.52
N GLU A 115 8.45 5.07 -15.80
CA GLU A 115 9.05 5.99 -14.84
C GLU A 115 8.07 7.08 -14.41
N LEU A 116 7.42 7.72 -15.38
CA LEU A 116 6.41 8.75 -15.12
C LEU A 116 5.25 8.17 -14.31
N PHE A 117 4.69 7.04 -14.74
CA PHE A 117 3.62 6.35 -14.03
C PHE A 117 4.01 6.09 -12.57
N PHE A 118 5.20 5.55 -12.30
CA PHE A 118 5.63 5.29 -10.94
C PHE A 118 5.78 6.59 -10.13
N SER A 119 6.33 7.66 -10.72
CA SER A 119 6.42 8.97 -10.05
C SER A 119 5.04 9.57 -9.75
N MET A 120 4.01 9.26 -10.54
CA MET A 120 2.66 9.74 -10.28
C MET A 120 1.94 8.89 -9.21
N VAL A 121 2.14 7.57 -9.20
CA VAL A 121 1.32 6.64 -8.40
C VAL A 121 1.97 6.24 -7.07
N GLY A 122 3.30 6.13 -7.04
CA GLY A 122 4.10 5.71 -5.90
C GLY A 122 4.07 4.20 -5.61
N SER A 123 4.60 3.82 -4.44
CA SER A 123 4.85 2.43 -4.03
C SER A 123 3.65 1.73 -3.37
N ASP A 124 2.45 1.87 -3.94
CA ASP A 124 1.21 1.25 -3.44
C ASP A 124 0.64 0.28 -4.49
N GLU A 125 0.64 -1.02 -4.18
CA GLU A 125 0.21 -2.10 -5.09
C GLU A 125 -1.21 -1.89 -5.62
N GLY A 126 -2.13 -1.45 -4.75
CA GLY A 126 -3.54 -1.27 -5.10
C GLY A 126 -3.79 -0.03 -5.93
N ARG A 127 -3.03 1.05 -5.72
CA ARG A 127 -3.08 2.24 -6.60
C ARG A 127 -2.53 1.91 -7.98
N ILE A 128 -1.36 1.25 -8.03
CA ILE A 128 -0.77 0.78 -9.28
C ILE A 128 -1.79 -0.04 -10.08
N GLU A 129 -2.43 -1.03 -9.44
CA GLU A 129 -3.40 -1.87 -10.12
C GLU A 129 -4.58 -1.08 -10.72
N LYS A 130 -5.14 -0.14 -9.96
CA LYS A 130 -6.29 0.68 -10.40
C LYS A 130 -5.93 1.61 -11.54
N GLU A 131 -4.76 2.25 -11.51
CA GLU A 131 -4.34 3.15 -12.59
C GLU A 131 -4.01 2.38 -13.87
N ILE A 132 -3.47 1.15 -13.76
CA ILE A 132 -3.31 0.25 -14.91
C ILE A 132 -4.68 -0.09 -15.53
N GLU A 133 -5.72 -0.36 -14.71
CA GLU A 133 -7.07 -0.63 -15.22
C GLU A 133 -7.68 0.54 -15.97
N LYS A 134 -7.46 1.78 -15.50
CA LYS A 134 -7.88 2.97 -16.24
C LYS A 134 -7.20 3.04 -17.60
N LEU A 135 -5.89 2.82 -17.64
CA LEU A 135 -5.13 2.85 -18.88
C LEU A 135 -5.52 1.72 -19.83
N MET A 136 -5.86 0.53 -19.34
CA MET A 136 -6.43 -0.54 -20.17
C MET A 136 -7.71 -0.16 -20.88
N ASN A 137 -8.60 0.56 -20.18
CA ASN A 137 -9.85 1.00 -20.77
C ASN A 137 -9.65 2.17 -21.75
N TYR A 138 -8.53 2.88 -21.64
CA TYR A 138 -8.21 4.03 -22.50
C TYR A 138 -7.36 3.66 -23.72
N CYS A 139 -6.34 2.82 -23.56
CA CYS A 139 -5.36 2.50 -24.59
C CYS A 139 -5.87 1.40 -25.54
N GLU A 140 -6.23 1.78 -26.76
CA GLU A 140 -6.64 0.84 -27.81
C GLU A 140 -5.43 0.13 -28.48
N SER A 141 -4.26 0.77 -28.47
CA SER A 141 -3.04 0.30 -29.18
C SER A 141 -2.29 -0.83 -28.47
N GLY A 142 -2.64 -1.13 -27.22
CA GLY A 142 -1.94 -2.11 -26.37
C GLY A 142 -0.57 -1.65 -25.84
N VAL A 143 -0.09 -0.45 -26.21
CA VAL A 143 1.17 0.14 -25.74
C VAL A 143 0.87 1.51 -25.11
N VAL A 144 1.24 1.66 -23.84
CA VAL A 144 1.04 2.88 -23.06
C VAL A 144 2.26 3.80 -23.20
N THR A 145 2.01 5.03 -23.62
CA THR A 145 3.02 6.09 -23.77
C THR A 145 3.00 7.07 -22.60
N SER A 146 4.02 7.92 -22.49
CA SER A 146 4.07 9.00 -21.48
C SER A 146 2.89 9.96 -21.57
N ASP A 147 2.37 10.21 -22.78
CA ASP A 147 1.23 11.10 -22.96
C ASP A 147 -0.10 10.46 -22.54
N ASP A 148 -0.25 9.14 -22.68
CA ASP A 148 -1.41 8.40 -22.15
C ASP A 148 -1.41 8.46 -20.63
N VAL A 149 -0.24 8.25 -20.00
CA VAL A 149 -0.06 8.37 -18.55
C VAL A 149 -0.48 9.76 -18.07
N LYS A 150 0.01 10.84 -18.68
CA LYS A 150 -0.35 12.22 -18.30
C LYS A 150 -1.85 12.52 -18.39
N LYS A 151 -2.55 11.91 -19.36
CA LYS A 151 -3.97 12.17 -19.59
C LYS A 151 -4.89 11.41 -18.63
N VAL A 152 -4.49 10.21 -18.22
CA VAL A 152 -5.39 9.25 -17.56
C VAL A 152 -5.03 9.00 -16.10
N VAL A 153 -3.74 8.98 -15.78
CA VAL A 153 -3.25 8.57 -14.46
C VAL A 153 -3.37 9.72 -13.48
N TYR A 154 -3.94 9.44 -12.32
CA TYR A 154 -4.04 10.43 -11.25
C TYR A 154 -2.70 10.58 -10.50
N PHE A 155 -2.35 11.81 -10.14
CA PHE A 155 -1.14 12.11 -9.37
C PHE A 155 -1.37 11.89 -7.87
N TYR A 156 -0.94 10.74 -7.37
CA TYR A 156 -1.04 10.31 -5.96
C TYR A 156 0.18 10.60 -5.11
N GLU A 157 1.37 10.70 -5.72
CA GLU A 157 2.57 11.08 -4.99
C GLU A 157 2.30 12.45 -4.40
N HIS A 158 2.47 12.55 -3.07
CA HIS A 158 1.87 13.64 -2.30
C HIS A 158 2.17 14.96 -3.00
N PRO A 159 1.13 15.74 -3.35
CA PRO A 159 1.34 17.14 -3.66
C PRO A 159 2.22 17.67 -2.51
N PRO A 160 3.23 18.50 -2.78
CA PRO A 160 4.19 19.02 -1.79
C PRO A 160 3.53 19.89 -0.70
N LEU A 161 2.49 19.38 -0.03
CA LEU A 161 1.62 20.04 0.95
C LEU A 161 2.38 20.22 2.26
N ASP A 162 3.16 19.21 2.66
CA ASP A 162 4.09 19.37 3.78
C ASP A 162 5.23 20.34 3.39
N GLU A 163 5.77 20.27 2.18
CA GLU A 163 6.81 21.20 1.72
C GLU A 163 6.29 22.66 1.68
N LEU A 164 5.04 22.89 1.26
CA LEU A 164 4.38 24.20 1.33
C LEU A 164 4.31 24.66 2.78
N SER A 165 3.81 23.79 3.66
CA SER A 165 3.64 24.09 5.08
C SER A 165 4.96 24.46 5.75
N PHE A 166 6.02 23.68 5.50
CA PHE A 166 7.37 23.95 5.98
C PHE A 166 7.93 25.25 5.40
N SER A 167 7.77 25.47 4.10
CA SER A 167 8.27 26.68 3.44
C SER A 167 7.63 27.95 4.00
N ILE A 168 6.33 27.92 4.30
CA ILE A 168 5.64 29.04 4.95
C ILE A 168 6.13 29.21 6.39
N SER A 169 6.16 28.13 7.20
CA SER A 169 6.55 28.24 8.61
C SER A 169 8.02 28.63 8.83
N GLU A 170 8.90 28.28 7.88
CA GLU A 170 10.32 28.63 7.92
C GLU A 170 10.63 29.96 7.21
N GLY A 171 9.63 30.64 6.63
CA GLY A 171 9.82 31.92 5.95
C GLY A 171 10.53 31.82 4.59
N ARG A 172 10.56 30.64 3.95
CA ARG A 172 11.06 30.45 2.59
C ARG A 172 10.03 30.91 1.56
N VAL A 173 9.83 32.22 1.46
CA VAL A 173 8.76 32.85 0.65
C VAL A 173 8.80 32.43 -0.82
N ASP A 174 9.97 32.47 -1.47
CA ASP A 174 10.10 32.11 -2.88
C ASP A 174 9.72 30.64 -3.13
N ASN A 175 10.13 29.72 -2.24
CA ASN A 175 9.76 28.32 -2.36
C ASN A 175 8.27 28.10 -2.09
N ALA A 176 7.71 28.80 -1.10
CA ALA A 176 6.29 28.72 -0.78
C ALA A 176 5.42 29.12 -1.98
N HIS A 177 5.78 30.21 -2.67
CA HIS A 177 5.07 30.64 -3.89
C HIS A 177 5.14 29.60 -5.00
N ARG A 178 6.35 29.13 -5.33
CA ARG A 178 6.57 28.10 -6.36
C ARG A 178 5.75 26.85 -6.08
N VAL A 179 5.78 26.37 -4.84
CA VAL A 179 5.08 25.14 -4.43
C VAL A 179 3.57 25.35 -4.43
N LEU A 180 3.08 26.51 -3.98
CA LEU A 180 1.66 26.84 -4.01
C LEU A 180 1.09 26.88 -5.44
N ASP A 181 1.82 27.47 -6.39
CA ASP A 181 1.41 27.53 -7.80
C ASP A 181 1.24 26.14 -8.41
N GLU A 182 2.14 25.20 -8.07
CA GLU A 182 2.00 23.80 -8.50
C GLU A 182 0.83 23.11 -7.80
N LEU A 183 0.65 23.33 -6.50
CA LEU A 183 -0.44 22.73 -5.73
C LEU A 183 -1.81 23.17 -6.22
N LEU A 184 -2.00 24.43 -6.60
CA LEU A 184 -3.27 24.93 -7.13
C LEU A 184 -3.68 24.28 -8.45
N LYS A 185 -2.74 23.66 -9.18
CA LYS A 185 -3.03 22.91 -10.42
C LYS A 185 -3.51 21.49 -10.16
N ILE A 186 -3.14 20.91 -9.02
CA ILE A 186 -3.32 19.46 -8.73
C ILE A 186 -4.10 19.18 -7.44
N SER A 187 -4.52 20.21 -6.71
CA SER A 187 -5.20 20.08 -5.41
C SER A 187 -6.25 21.16 -5.22
N GLU A 188 -7.36 20.77 -4.57
CA GLU A 188 -8.44 21.68 -4.23
C GLU A 188 -7.99 22.68 -3.16
N PRO A 189 -8.35 23.98 -3.25
CA PRO A 189 -7.95 25.00 -2.27
C PRO A 189 -8.32 24.65 -0.82
N ILE A 190 -9.43 23.95 -0.61
CA ILE A 190 -9.86 23.52 0.73
C ILE A 190 -8.91 22.48 1.33
N VAL A 191 -8.32 21.59 0.52
CA VAL A 191 -7.34 20.61 0.98
C VAL A 191 -6.06 21.34 1.41
N ILE A 192 -5.57 22.26 0.58
CA ILE A 192 -4.40 23.10 0.89
C ILE A 192 -4.62 23.86 2.21
N SER A 193 -5.78 24.52 2.36
CA SER A 193 -6.15 25.26 3.57
C SER A 193 -6.19 24.36 4.80
N SER A 194 -6.76 23.16 4.67
CA SER A 194 -6.87 22.21 5.79
C SER A 194 -5.49 21.72 6.27
N VAL A 195 -4.56 21.44 5.34
CA VAL A 195 -3.21 21.00 5.70
C VAL A 195 -2.43 22.12 6.37
N LEU A 196 -2.52 23.36 5.86
CA LEU A 196 -1.91 24.53 6.48
C LEU A 196 -2.47 24.78 7.88
N ALA A 197 -3.79 24.75 8.06
CA ALA A 197 -4.42 24.92 9.36
C ALA A 197 -3.93 23.87 10.36
N ASN A 198 -3.90 22.60 9.96
CA ASN A 198 -3.41 21.51 10.82
C ASN A 198 -1.91 21.67 11.16
N HIS A 199 -1.08 22.09 10.20
CA HIS A 199 0.34 22.35 10.44
C HIS A 199 0.55 23.42 11.52
N PHE A 200 -0.13 24.56 11.43
CA PHE A 200 0.00 25.61 12.42
C PHE A 200 -0.62 25.23 13.77
N LEU A 201 -1.71 24.43 13.79
CA LEU A 201 -2.25 23.88 15.03
C LEU A 201 -1.25 22.93 15.71
N ASP A 202 -0.54 22.11 14.94
CA ASP A 202 0.49 21.22 15.47
C ASP A 202 1.69 22.01 16.02
N LEU A 203 2.17 23.02 15.29
CA LEU A 203 3.20 23.94 15.80
C LEU A 203 2.73 24.65 17.09
N PHE A 204 1.49 25.12 17.14
CA PHE A 204 0.93 25.74 18.33
C PHE A 204 0.88 24.78 19.53
N LYS A 205 0.46 23.52 19.32
CA LYS A 205 0.51 22.49 20.38
C LYS A 205 1.92 22.27 20.90
N ILE A 206 2.91 22.21 20.00
CA ILE A 206 4.32 22.06 20.38
C ILE A 206 4.75 23.24 21.26
N VAL A 207 4.51 24.48 20.81
CA VAL A 207 4.86 25.70 21.55
C VAL A 207 4.20 25.74 22.94
N MET A 208 2.95 25.28 23.05
CA MET A 208 2.20 25.28 24.31
C MET A 208 2.61 24.18 25.29
N THR A 209 3.11 23.05 24.79
CA THR A 209 3.30 21.84 25.62
C THR A 209 4.77 21.50 25.86
N VAL A 210 5.65 21.87 24.93
CA VAL A 210 7.06 21.51 24.98
C VAL A 210 7.85 22.63 25.67
N PRO A 211 8.59 22.35 26.75
CA PRO A 211 9.40 23.36 27.42
C PRO A 211 10.50 23.83 26.48
N LYS A 212 10.68 25.15 26.34
CA LYS A 212 11.71 25.76 25.50
C LYS A 212 13.10 25.37 25.99
N LYS A 213 13.91 24.77 25.11
CA LYS A 213 15.32 24.42 25.33
C LYS A 213 16.18 24.96 24.20
N GLU A 214 17.48 25.19 24.44
CA GLU A 214 18.42 25.55 23.38
C GLU A 214 18.66 24.39 22.40
N LYS A 215 18.63 23.14 22.90
CA LYS A 215 18.80 21.92 22.10
C LYS A 215 17.92 20.81 22.65
N TYR A 216 17.42 19.98 21.72
CA TYR A 216 16.73 18.74 22.03
C TYR A 216 17.57 17.57 21.51
N ILE A 217 17.61 16.47 22.25
CA ILE A 217 18.23 15.23 21.79
C ILE A 217 17.18 14.33 21.11
N TRP A 218 17.62 13.44 20.22
CA TRP A 218 16.75 12.57 19.43
C TRP A 218 15.70 11.79 20.26
N PRO A 219 16.05 11.21 21.42
CA PRO A 219 15.06 10.55 22.28
C PRO A 219 13.93 11.48 22.75
N GLU A 220 14.23 12.76 23.01
CA GLU A 220 13.22 13.75 23.40
C GLU A 220 12.29 14.07 22.23
N ILE A 221 12.84 14.32 21.04
CA ILE A 221 12.07 14.57 19.81
C ILE A 221 11.14 13.39 19.51
N SER A 222 11.65 12.16 19.61
CA SER A 222 10.86 10.93 19.43
C SER A 222 9.72 10.82 20.45
N ASN A 223 9.98 11.17 21.71
CA ASN A 223 8.97 11.13 22.77
C ASN A 223 7.90 12.21 22.57
N ILE A 224 8.27 13.43 22.18
CA ILE A 224 7.34 14.53 21.87
C ILE A 224 6.44 14.15 20.70
N SER A 225 7.02 13.60 19.62
CA SER A 225 6.26 13.11 18.47
C SER A 225 5.20 12.08 18.88
N LYS A 226 5.58 11.09 19.70
CA LYS A 226 4.65 10.06 20.18
C LYS A 226 3.57 10.61 21.11
N SER A 227 3.92 11.51 22.04
CA SER A 227 2.98 12.04 23.03
C SER A 227 1.95 12.96 22.40
N LEU A 228 2.37 13.83 21.48
CA LEU A 228 1.50 14.77 20.79
C LEU A 228 0.83 14.17 19.55
N LYS A 229 1.23 12.95 19.14
CA LYS A 229 0.81 12.29 17.89
C LYS A 229 1.10 13.13 16.65
N ILE A 230 2.22 13.85 16.67
CA ILE A 230 2.69 14.70 15.56
C ILE A 230 3.85 13.97 14.86
N PRO A 231 3.90 13.92 13.51
CA PRO A 231 5.01 13.31 12.79
C PRO A 231 6.38 13.88 13.17
N VAL A 232 7.40 13.03 13.28
CA VAL A 232 8.77 13.42 13.65
C VAL A 232 9.32 14.61 12.82
N PRO A 233 9.14 14.67 11.48
CA PRO A 233 9.64 15.80 10.70
C PRO A 233 9.06 17.17 11.08
N LYS A 234 7.90 17.23 11.73
CA LYS A 234 7.27 18.48 12.19
C LYS A 234 7.73 18.87 13.61
N VAL A 235 8.32 17.94 14.34
CA VAL A 235 8.78 18.14 15.73
C VAL A 235 10.28 18.42 15.79
N ALA A 236 11.05 17.83 14.87
CA ALA A 236 12.49 17.98 14.76
C ALA A 236 12.88 19.35 14.17
#